data_AF-A0A6M0RY91-F1
#
_entry.id   AF-A0A6M0RY91-F1
#
_cell.length_a   1.000
_cell.length_b   1.000
_cell.length_c   1.000
_cell.angle_alpha   90.00
_cell.angle_beta   90.00
_cell.angle_gamma   90.00
#
_symmetry.space_group_name_H-M   'P 1'
#
loop_
_entity.id
_entity.type
_entity.pdbx_description
1 polymer ?
#
loop_
_entity_poly.entity_id
_entity_poly.type
_entity_poly.pdbx_seq_one_letter_code
_entity_poly.pdbx_strand_id
1 'polypeptide(L)'
;MCYLNLPDPSARSSVDVEVTTLQLILEKIGSVDVLKVDVEGSEHSILMPFGDLLKSSVKYLIVEAGGSPRGDGMTLLKFLRTYAAAN
;
A
#
# COMPACT_ATOMS: atom_id res chain seq x y z
N MET A 1 6.48 -2.72 34.71
CA MET A 1 6.40 -2.79 33.24
C MET A 1 7.12 -4.05 32.80
N CYS A 2 6.40 -5.05 32.31
CA CYS A 2 7.01 -6.22 31.69
C CYS A 2 7.20 -5.92 30.20
N TYR A 3 8.44 -5.70 29.77
CA TYR A 3 8.77 -5.77 28.34
C TYR A 3 8.72 -7.25 27.94
N LEU A 4 7.70 -7.63 27.18
CA LEU A 4 7.73 -8.87 26.43
C LEU A 4 8.85 -8.74 25.40
N ASN A 5 9.97 -9.43 25.62
CA ASN A 5 11.01 -9.66 24.61
C ASN A 5 10.41 -10.56 23.52
N LEU A 6 9.55 -9.98 22.67
CA LEU A 6 9.12 -10.65 21.46
C LEU A 6 10.33 -10.72 20.52
N PRO A 7 10.64 -11.91 19.96
CA PRO A 7 11.67 -12.00 18.95
C PRO A 7 11.30 -11.10 17.77
N ASP A 8 12.30 -10.42 17.21
CA ASP A 8 12.14 -9.63 16.00
C ASP A 8 11.52 -10.53 14.90
N PRO A 9 10.31 -10.23 14.41
CA PRO A 9 9.62 -11.05 13.40
C PRO A 9 10.27 -10.92 12.01
N SER A 10 11.25 -10.02 11.85
CA SER A 10 11.97 -9.80 10.60
C SER A 10 12.71 -11.06 10.15
N ALA A 11 12.61 -11.36 8.86
CA ALA A 11 13.33 -12.49 8.27
C ALA A 11 14.85 -12.32 8.44
N ARG A 12 15.53 -13.38 8.93
CA ARG A 12 16.99 -13.41 9.15
C ARG A 12 17.81 -13.57 7.85
N SER A 13 17.14 -13.65 6.71
CA SER A 13 17.73 -13.83 5.40
C SER A 13 16.88 -13.10 4.35
N SER A 14 17.54 -12.43 3.42
CA SER A 14 16.91 -11.82 2.25
C SER A 14 17.02 -12.75 1.04
N VAL A 15 15.99 -12.75 0.20
CA VAL A 15 16.02 -13.34 -1.13
C VAL A 15 15.58 -12.28 -2.12
N ASP A 16 16.14 -12.31 -3.34
CA ASP A 16 15.67 -11.46 -4.41
C ASP A 16 14.28 -11.90 -4.84
N VAL A 17 13.37 -10.94 -4.96
CA VAL A 17 12.00 -11.15 -5.42
C VAL A 17 11.74 -10.30 -6.65
N GLU A 18 11.06 -10.88 -7.62
CA GLU A 18 10.57 -10.11 -8.76
C GLU A 18 9.46 -9.17 -8.28
N VAL A 19 9.59 -7.89 -8.60
CA VAL A 19 8.63 -6.85 -8.21
C VAL A 19 7.88 -6.37 -9.45
N THR A 20 6.57 -6.16 -9.31
CA THR A 20 5.74 -5.56 -10.36
C THR A 20 5.01 -4.32 -9.84
N THR A 21 4.34 -3.60 -10.73
CA THR A 21 3.61 -2.38 -10.38
C THR A 21 2.11 -2.65 -10.26
N LEU A 22 1.43 -1.82 -9.46
CA LEU A 22 -0.03 -1.88 -9.34
C LEU A 22 -0.73 -1.69 -10.69
N GLN A 23 -0.18 -0.83 -11.54
CA GLN A 23 -0.71 -0.60 -12.89
C GLN A 23 -0.73 -1.89 -13.72
N LEU A 24 0.39 -2.62 -13.79
CA LEU A 24 0.47 -3.85 -14.58
C LEU A 24 -0.47 -4.94 -14.04
N ILE A 25 -0.66 -4.99 -12.73
CA ILE A 25 -1.62 -5.89 -12.09
C ILE A 25 -3.05 -5.55 -12.54
N LEU A 26 -3.46 -4.28 -12.43
CA LEU A 26 -4.80 -3.83 -12.80
C LEU A 26 -5.07 -3.87 -14.30
N GLU A 27 -4.06 -3.67 -15.15
CA GLU A 27 -4.19 -3.87 -16.60
C GLU A 27 -4.49 -5.33 -16.96
N LYS A 28 -3.93 -6.28 -16.20
CA LYS A 28 -4.11 -7.72 -16.43
C LYS A 28 -5.42 -8.25 -15.86
N ILE A 29 -5.85 -7.75 -14.70
CA ILE A 29 -7.03 -8.24 -13.97
C ILE A 29 -8.29 -7.44 -14.36
N GLY A 30 -8.14 -6.17 -14.71
CA GLY A 30 -9.23 -5.22 -14.86
C GLY A 30 -9.65 -4.59 -13.54
N SER A 31 -10.82 -3.94 -13.54
CA SER A 31 -11.36 -3.28 -12.35
C SER A 31 -11.75 -4.29 -11.27
N VAL A 32 -11.52 -3.92 -10.01
CA VAL A 32 -11.79 -4.77 -8.84
C VAL A 32 -12.71 -4.05 -7.85
N ASP A 33 -13.58 -4.81 -7.20
CA ASP A 33 -14.45 -4.25 -6.16
C ASP A 33 -13.67 -3.88 -4.90
N VAL A 34 -12.71 -4.72 -4.50
CA VAL A 34 -11.94 -4.52 -3.26
C VAL A 34 -10.46 -4.75 -3.52
N LEU A 35 -9.64 -3.78 -3.13
CA LEU A 35 -8.19 -3.89 -3.08
C LEU A 35 -7.71 -3.71 -1.63
N LYS A 36 -7.06 -4.73 -1.07
CA LYS A 36 -6.33 -4.63 0.21
C LYS A 36 -4.85 -4.46 -0.07
N VAL A 37 -4.22 -3.45 0.52
CA VAL A 37 -2.77 -3.23 0.46
C VAL A 37 -2.20 -3.23 1.88
N ASP A 38 -1.37 -4.22 2.15
CA ASP A 38 -0.76 -4.51 3.44
C ASP A 38 0.64 -5.02 3.13
N VAL A 39 1.59 -4.09 3.05
CA VAL A 39 2.98 -4.34 2.69
C VAL A 39 3.87 -3.66 3.71
N GLU A 40 4.97 -4.29 4.13
CA GLU A 40 5.83 -3.67 5.13
C GLU A 40 6.60 -2.46 4.56
N GLY A 41 6.04 -1.26 4.74
CA GLY A 41 6.72 0.02 4.54
C GLY A 41 6.84 0.51 3.10
N SER A 42 5.87 0.19 2.24
CA SER A 42 5.89 0.59 0.81
C SER A 42 4.54 1.05 0.26
N GLU A 43 3.51 1.12 1.09
CA GLU A 43 2.14 1.51 0.72
C GLU A 43 2.12 2.88 0.05
N HIS A 44 2.84 3.85 0.62
CA HIS A 44 2.98 5.18 0.03
C HIS A 44 3.52 5.09 -1.40
N SER A 45 4.59 4.32 -1.62
CA SER A 45 5.24 4.19 -2.93
C SER A 45 4.37 3.43 -3.94
N ILE A 46 3.55 2.49 -3.48
CA ILE A 46 2.64 1.72 -4.32
C ILE A 46 1.43 2.57 -4.73
N LEU A 47 0.87 3.38 -3.84
CA LEU A 47 -0.44 4.00 -4.06
C LEU A 47 -0.38 5.43 -4.60
N MET A 48 0.52 6.27 -4.08
CA MET A 48 0.57 7.69 -4.42
C MET A 48 0.66 7.99 -5.93
N PRO A 49 1.45 7.24 -6.73
CA PRO A 49 1.58 7.53 -8.16
C PRO A 49 0.32 7.21 -8.98
N PHE A 50 -0.62 6.42 -8.46
CA PHE A 50 -1.71 5.82 -9.25
C PHE A 50 -3.10 6.25 -8.78
N GLY A 51 -3.25 7.45 -8.22
CA GLY A 51 -4.52 7.93 -7.69
C GLY A 51 -5.68 7.89 -8.67
N ASP A 52 -5.48 8.30 -9.93
CA ASP A 52 -6.56 8.28 -10.93
C ASP A 52 -6.92 6.86 -11.38
N LEU A 53 -5.92 5.98 -11.49
CA LEU A 53 -6.14 4.56 -11.79
C LEU A 53 -6.91 3.87 -10.66
N LEU A 54 -6.55 4.14 -9.41
CA LEU A 54 -7.25 3.64 -8.23
C LEU A 54 -8.72 4.11 -8.23
N LYS A 55 -9.01 5.33 -8.66
CA LYS A 55 -10.40 5.85 -8.70
C LYS A 55 -11.22 5.17 -9.79
N SER A 56 -10.61 4.92 -10.94
CA SER A 56 -11.33 4.33 -12.08
C SER A 56 -11.49 2.81 -11.97
N SER A 57 -10.59 2.15 -11.25
CA SER A 57 -10.46 0.68 -11.29
C SER A 57 -10.67 -0.01 -9.95
N VAL A 58 -10.80 0.72 -8.84
CA VAL A 58 -10.99 0.13 -7.50
C VAL A 58 -12.17 0.80 -6.81
N LYS A 59 -13.17 0.01 -6.39
CA LYS A 59 -14.35 0.54 -5.68
C LYS A 59 -14.09 0.76 -4.19
N TYR A 60 -13.41 -0.17 -3.54
CA TYR A 60 -13.07 -0.09 -2.11
C TYR A 60 -11.58 -0.36 -1.90
N LEU A 61 -10.89 0.57 -1.23
CA LEU A 61 -9.47 0.46 -0.89
C LEU A 61 -9.32 0.30 0.62
N ILE A 62 -8.66 -0.77 1.05
CA ILE A 62 -8.28 -1.01 2.45
C ILE A 62 -6.76 -1.00 2.51
N VAL A 63 -6.19 -0.10 3.31
CA VAL A 63 -4.74 0.08 3.35
C VAL A 63 -4.28 0.42 4.77
N GLU A 64 -3.15 -0.16 5.17
CA GLU A 64 -2.41 0.34 6.33
C GLU A 64 -1.60 1.58 5.92
N ALA A 65 -1.71 2.65 6.70
CA ALA A 65 -1.01 3.89 6.38
C ALA A 65 0.48 3.81 6.77
N GLY A 66 1.21 2.89 6.14
CA GLY A 66 2.65 2.77 6.23
C GLY A 66 3.38 3.86 5.44
N GLY A 67 4.60 4.16 5.89
CA GLY A 67 5.53 5.06 5.20
C GLY A 67 6.54 4.29 4.38
N SER A 68 7.23 4.98 3.48
CA SER A 68 8.36 4.48 2.69
C SER A 68 9.49 5.53 2.71
N PRO A 69 10.69 5.21 2.20
CA PRO A 69 11.73 6.23 2.01
C PRO A 69 11.30 7.43 1.13
N ARG A 70 10.19 7.30 0.39
CA ARG A 70 9.62 8.34 -0.49
C ARG A 70 8.51 9.19 0.14
N GLY A 71 8.13 8.92 1.39
CA GLY A 71 7.08 9.66 2.09
C GLY A 71 6.47 8.85 3.23
N ASP A 72 5.89 9.54 4.20
CA ASP A 72 5.37 8.92 5.42
C ASP A 72 3.89 8.52 5.33
N GLY A 73 3.42 7.76 6.32
CA GLY A 73 2.03 7.36 6.44
C GLY A 73 1.06 8.54 6.56
N MET A 74 1.50 9.70 7.07
CA MET A 74 0.67 10.89 7.18
C MET A 74 0.36 11.49 5.81
N THR A 75 1.33 11.48 4.92
CA THR A 75 1.18 11.92 3.52
C THR A 75 0.22 10.99 2.78
N LEU A 76 0.36 9.68 2.97
CA LEU A 76 -0.57 8.69 2.44
C LEU A 76 -2.00 8.89 2.98
N LEU A 77 -2.18 9.13 4.28
CA LEU A 77 -3.50 9.42 4.87
C LEU A 77 -4.17 10.65 4.26
N LYS A 78 -3.42 11.72 4.00
CA LYS A 78 -3.96 12.92 3.33
C LYS A 78 -4.41 12.61 1.90
N PHE A 79 -3.61 11.84 1.17
CA PHE A 79 -3.97 11.36 -0.16
C PHE A 79 -5.26 10.53 -0.11
N LEU A 80 -5.36 9.56 0.81
CA LEU A 80 -6.53 8.69 0.95
C LEU A 80 -7.80 9.45 1.33
N ARG A 81 -7.70 10.50 2.16
CA ARG A 81 -8.84 11.39 2.45
C ARG A 81 -9.34 12.12 1.20
N THR A 82 -8.41 12.53 0.33
CA THR A 82 -8.74 13.20 -0.93
C THR A 82 -9.32 12.21 -1.95
N TYR A 83 -8.80 10.98 -1.96
CA TYR A 83 -9.33 9.87 -2.73
C TYR A 83 -10.75 9.50 -2.31
N ALA A 84 -11.01 9.39 -1.00
CA ALA A 84 -12.31 9.05 -0.45
C ALA A 84 -13.36 10.14 -0.64
N ALA A 85 -12.96 11.42 -0.70
CA ALA A 85 -13.88 12.52 -0.96
C ALA A 85 -14.35 12.61 -2.44
N ALA A 86 -13.69 11.89 -3.34
CA ALA A 86 -13.96 11.92 -4.78
C ALA A 86 -14.73 10.69 -5.30
N ASN A 87 -15.01 9.71 -4.43
CA ASN A 87 -15.81 8.51 -4.70
C ASN A 87 -17.07 8.51 -3.83
#